data_AF-A0A859FI49-F1
#
_entry.id   AF-A0A859FI49-F1
#
_cell.length_a   1.000
_cell.length_b   1.000
_cell.length_c   1.000
_cell.angle_alpha   90.00
_cell.angle_beta   90.00
_cell.angle_gamma   90.00
#
_symmetry.space_group_name_H-M   'P 1'
#
loop_
_entity.id
_entity.type
_entity.pdbx_description
1 polymer ?
#
loop_
_entity_poly.entity_id
_entity_poly.type
_entity_poly.pdbx_seq_one_letter_code
_entity_poly.pdbx_strand_id
1 'polypeptide(L)' 'MISCVYRNTTSRGDTNFVYKTDRELTEVKRAGATIATYDYNHHGMRTKKVTGSRTEHYYYTGKDLAYITDG' A
#
# COMPACT_ATOMS: atom_id res chain seq x y z
N MET A 1 16.89 -27.01 6.32
CA MET A 1 15.73 -26.09 6.34
C MET A 1 15.98 -25.03 5.29
N ILE A 2 15.21 -25.01 4.20
CA ILE A 2 15.32 -23.98 3.17
C ILE A 2 14.35 -22.88 3.59
N SER A 3 14.89 -21.72 3.93
CA SER A 3 14.10 -20.53 4.21
C SER A 3 13.52 -20.02 2.89
N CYS A 4 12.26 -20.34 2.60
CA CYS A 4 11.53 -19.72 1.50
C CYS A 4 11.32 -18.25 1.86
N VAL A 5 12.17 -17.38 1.32
CA VAL A 5 11.92 -15.94 1.36
C VAL A 5 10.62 -15.71 0.59
N TYR A 6 9.52 -15.45 1.29
CA TYR A 6 8.29 -14.94 0.68
C TYR A 6 8.63 -13.57 0.08
N ARG A 7 9.10 -13.55 -1.17
CA ARG A 7 9.32 -12.30 -1.90
C ARG A 7 7.96 -11.75 -2.27
N ASN A 8 7.39 -10.99 -1.34
CA ASN A 8 6.13 -10.30 -1.52
C ASN A 8 6.32 -9.01 -2.33
N THR A 9 7.05 -9.12 -3.45
CA THR A 9 7.40 -7.99 -4.30
C THR A 9 7.26 -8.39 -5.76
N THR A 10 6.46 -7.63 -6.50
CA THR A 10 6.33 -7.78 -7.96
C THR A 10 6.93 -6.56 -8.65
N SER A 11 7.28 -6.68 -9.93
CA SER A 11 7.88 -5.60 -10.70
C SER A 11 7.24 -5.46 -12.08
N ARG A 12 7.19 -4.23 -12.58
CA ARG A 12 6.77 -3.88 -13.94
C ARG A 12 7.66 -2.74 -14.45
N GLY A 13 8.61 -3.09 -15.32
CA GLY A 13 9.69 -2.17 -15.68
C GLY A 13 10.45 -1.72 -14.45
N ASP A 14 10.71 -0.40 -14.34
CA ASP A 14 11.43 0.19 -13.20
C ASP A 14 10.55 0.39 -11.94
N THR A 15 9.31 -0.10 -11.96
CA THR A 15 8.37 0.03 -10.84
C THR A 15 8.27 -1.27 -10.07
N ASN A 16 8.55 -1.24 -8.77
CA ASN A 16 8.40 -2.35 -7.84
C ASN A 16 7.19 -2.10 -6.92
N PHE A 17 6.45 -3.17 -6.64
CA PHE A 17 5.28 -3.19 -5.78
C PHE A 17 5.59 -4.08 -4.59
N VAL A 18 5.64 -3.50 -3.39
CA VAL A 18 5.97 -4.20 -2.15
C VAL A 18 4.69 -4.42 -1.37
N TYR A 19 4.50 -5.65 -0.91
CA TYR A 19 3.30 -6.06 -0.22
C TYR A 19 3.63 -6.63 1.16
N LYS A 20 2.68 -6.51 2.09
CA LYS A 20 2.76 -7.13 3.43
C LYS A 20 2.17 -8.54 3.43
N THR A 21 1.05 -8.73 2.74
CA THR A 21 0.41 -10.04 2.46
C THR A 21 0.13 -10.15 0.96
N ASP A 22 -0.51 -11.22 0.49
CA ASP A 22 -0.90 -11.36 -0.93
C ASP A 22 -1.83 -10.23 -1.44
N ARG A 23 -2.48 -9.49 -0.53
CA ARG A 23 -3.52 -8.48 -0.86
C ARG A 23 -3.25 -7.07 -0.36
N GLU A 24 -2.21 -6.86 0.45
CA GLU A 24 -1.91 -5.56 1.05
C GLU A 24 -0.65 -4.94 0.42
N LEU A 25 -0.83 -4.15 -0.64
CA LEU A 25 0.25 -3.34 -1.25
C LEU A 25 0.63 -2.22 -0.29
N THR A 26 1.82 -2.24 0.28
CA THR A 26 2.30 -1.25 1.27
C THR A 26 3.18 -0.18 0.66
N GLU A 27 3.94 -0.48 -0.39
CA GLU A 27 4.80 0.50 -1.05
C GLU A 27 4.82 0.33 -2.56
N VAL A 28 4.93 1.45 -3.29
CA VAL A 28 5.33 1.46 -4.70
C VAL A 28 6.64 2.22 -4.82
N LYS A 29 7.62 1.58 -5.44
CA LYS A 29 8.94 2.16 -5.70
C LYS A 29 9.17 2.31 -7.19
N ARG A 30 9.72 3.43 -7.64
CA ARG A 30 10.16 3.63 -9.03
C ARG A 30 11.63 4.03 -9.03
N ALA A 31 12.46 3.32 -9.79
CA ALA A 31 13.91 3.55 -9.84
C ALA A 31 14.56 3.59 -8.44
N GLY A 32 14.07 2.75 -7.52
CA GLY A 32 14.54 2.67 -6.13
C GLY A 32 13.91 3.67 -5.15
N ALA A 33 13.24 4.72 -5.62
CA ALA A 33 12.58 5.70 -4.76
C ALA A 33 11.14 5.30 -4.44
N THR A 34 10.71 5.40 -3.18
CA THR A 34 9.30 5.21 -2.79
C THR A 34 8.47 6.38 -3.28
N ILE A 35 7.49 6.10 -4.15
CA ILE A 35 6.57 7.10 -4.73
C ILE A 35 5.18 7.04 -4.12
N ALA A 36 4.83 5.93 -3.47
CA ALA A 36 3.59 5.79 -2.74
C ALA A 36 3.74 4.83 -1.55
N THR A 37 3.09 5.15 -0.43
CA THR A 37 2.89 4.22 0.69
C THR A 37 1.41 4.10 1.04
N TYR A 38 1.04 2.97 1.62
CA TYR A 38 -0.35 2.66 1.96
C TYR A 38 -0.45 1.93 3.30
N ASP A 39 -1.44 2.32 4.10
CA ASP A 39 -1.79 1.65 5.35
C ASP A 39 -3.18 1.02 5.23
N TYR A 40 -3.39 -0.05 6.01
CA TYR A 40 -4.63 -0.82 6.02
C TYR A 40 -5.07 -1.09 7.47
N ASN A 41 -6.38 -1.18 7.69
CA ASN A 41 -6.94 -1.65 8.97
C ASN A 41 -6.92 -3.18 9.08
N HIS A 42 -7.34 -3.71 10.22
CA HIS A 42 -7.40 -5.15 10.49
C HIS A 42 -8.37 -5.94 9.58
N HIS A 43 -9.24 -5.25 8.84
CA HIS A 43 -10.11 -5.85 7.83
C HIS A 43 -9.50 -5.84 6.42
N GLY A 44 -8.27 -5.36 6.25
CA GLY A 44 -7.61 -5.22 4.96
C GLY A 44 -8.13 -4.06 4.11
N MET A 45 -8.87 -3.12 4.69
CA MET A 45 -9.32 -1.91 3.99
C MET A 45 -8.27 -0.80 4.14
N ARG A 46 -7.96 -0.11 3.05
CA ARG A 46 -6.94 0.94 3.01
C ARG A 46 -7.38 2.14 3.85
N THR A 47 -6.58 2.58 4.81
CA THR A 47 -6.89 3.73 5.68
C THR A 47 -6.08 4.97 5.35
N LYS A 48 -4.92 4.81 4.70
CA LYS A 48 -4.05 5.93 4.34
C LYS A 48 -3.34 5.67 3.01
N LYS A 49 -3.10 6.74 2.27
CA LYS A 49 -2.19 6.77 1.12
C LYS A 49 -1.34 8.03 1.19
N VAL A 50 -0.05 7.88 0.99
CA VAL A 50 0.87 9.02 0.87
C VAL A 50 1.54 8.95 -0.50
N THR A 51 1.47 10.04 -1.27
CA THR A 51 2.15 10.17 -2.57
C THR A 51 2.80 11.54 -2.69
N GLY A 52 4.12 11.59 -2.72
CA GLY A 52 4.86 12.85 -2.73
C GLY A 52 4.49 13.71 -1.51
N SER A 53 3.90 14.87 -1.76
CA SER A 53 3.45 15.81 -0.72
C SER A 53 1.99 15.63 -0.29
N ARG A 54 1.24 14.70 -0.89
CA ARG A 54 -0.19 14.52 -0.63
C ARG A 54 -0.44 13.32 0.28
N THR A 55 -1.20 13.53 1.35
CA THR A 55 -1.71 12.49 2.22
C THR A 55 -3.23 12.41 2.09
N GLU A 56 -3.74 11.22 1.79
CA GLU A 56 -5.17 10.92 1.73
C GLU A 56 -5.52 9.95 2.86
N HIS A 57 -6.55 10.28 3.65
CA HIS A 57 -7.12 9.41 4.68
C HIS A 57 -8.49 8.90 4.26
N TYR A 58 -8.73 7.60 4.42
CA TYR A 58 -9.94 6.92 3.96
C TYR A 58 -10.78 6.48 5.14
N TYR A 59 -12.06 6.86 5.13
CA TYR A 59 -13.01 6.56 6.20
C TYR A 59 -14.18 5.74 5.67
N TYR A 60 -14.59 4.73 6.43
CA TYR A 60 -15.57 3.74 6.00
C TYR A 60 -16.77 3.70 6.95
N THR A 61 -17.95 3.42 6.40
CA THR A 61 -19.15 3.02 7.14
C THR A 61 -19.44 1.56 6.79
N GLY A 62 -19.09 0.65 7.72
CA GLY A 62 -19.08 -0.78 7.41
C GLY A 62 -17.97 -1.11 6.40
N LYS A 63 -18.35 -1.63 5.22
CA LYS A 63 -17.43 -1.93 4.11
C LYS A 63 -17.45 -0.87 3.01
N ASP A 64 -18.31 0.14 3.14
CA ASP A 64 -18.48 1.18 2.14
C ASP A 64 -17.60 2.37 2.48
N LEU A 65 -16.89 2.89 1.47
CA LEU A 65 -16.09 4.11 1.63
C LEU A 65 -17.05 5.30 1.80
N ALA A 66 -16.96 5.95 2.96
CA ALA A 66 -17.83 7.07 3.31
C ALA A 66 -17.27 8.39 2.79
N TYR A 67 -16.00 8.69 3.07
CA TYR A 67 -15.34 9.91 2.58
C TYR A 67 -13.81 9.78 2.64
N ILE A 68 -13.14 10.71 1.94
CA ILE A 68 -11.68 10.86 1.93
C ILE A 68 -11.37 12.28 2.38
N THR A 69 -10.34 12.45 3.21
CA THR A 69 -9.81 13.78 3.55
C THR A 69 -8.36 13.88 3.11
N ASP A 70 -7.97 15.05 2.62
CA ASP A 70 -6.57 15.42 2.46
C ASP A 70 -6.01 15.89 3.81
N GLY A 71 -4.80 15.47 4.16
CA GLY A 71 -4.08 15.82 5.38
C GLY A 71 -2.74 16.48 5.14
#